data_AF-A0A2X1PTR7-F1
#
_entry.id   AF-A0A2X1PTR7-F1
#
_cell.length_a   1.000
_cell.length_b   1.000
_cell.length_c   1.000
_cell.angle_alpha   90.00
_cell.angle_beta   90.00
_cell.angle_gamma   90.00
#
_symmetry.space_group_name_H-M   'P 1'
#
loop_
_entity.id
_entity.type
_entity.pdbx_description
1 polymer ?
#
loop_
_entity_poly.entity_id
_entity_poly.type
_entity_poly.pdbx_seq_one_letter_code
_entity_poly.pdbx_strand_id
1 'polypeptide(L)'
;MAGTAQGVQTQDVIKISATSGLTPAPQARDHKVEVAKLIDVSTCIGCKACQVGCSEWNDIRSDVNAQCVGVYDNPVDLDAKAWTVMRFNEVEENDRLEWLIRKDGCMHWRRTWLFKGLSGTRCNHSIC
;
A
#
# COMPACT_ATOMS: atom_id res chain seq x y z
N MET A 1 9.91 14.59 21.31
CA MET A 1 10.23 13.30 21.97
C MET A 1 8.93 12.56 22.30
N ALA A 2 8.20 12.09 21.29
CA ALA A 2 6.96 11.33 21.48
C ALA A 2 6.86 10.25 20.38
N GLY A 3 7.70 9.21 20.49
CA GLY A 3 7.52 7.97 19.74
C GLY A 3 6.74 7.01 20.63
N THR A 4 5.42 6.99 20.49
CA THR A 4 4.54 6.25 21.39
C THR A 4 4.63 4.75 21.16
N ALA A 5 4.59 4.03 22.28
CA ALA A 5 4.67 2.58 22.43
C ALA A 5 3.46 1.78 21.89
N GLN A 6 2.85 2.22 20.77
CA GLN A 6 1.63 1.59 20.22
C GLN A 6 1.90 0.24 19.54
N GLY A 7 3.09 0.02 18.96
CA GLY A 7 3.34 -1.11 18.06
C GLY A 7 3.47 -2.50 18.71
N VAL A 8 3.67 -2.58 20.04
CA VAL A 8 3.89 -3.87 20.76
C VAL A 8 2.73 -4.25 21.68
N GLN A 9 1.72 -3.38 21.85
CA GLN A 9 0.60 -3.62 22.77
C GLN A 9 -0.26 -4.82 22.34
N THR A 10 -0.32 -5.10 21.04
CA THR A 10 -1.10 -6.20 20.47
C THR A 10 -0.45 -7.57 20.68
N GLN A 11 0.84 -7.62 21.04
CA GLN A 11 1.61 -8.83 21.34
C GLN A 11 1.59 -9.91 20.23
N ASP A 12 1.49 -9.49 18.98
CA ASP A 12 1.38 -10.32 17.78
C ASP A 12 2.40 -9.90 16.69
N VAL A 13 3.52 -9.30 17.10
CA VAL A 13 4.51 -8.73 16.17
C VAL A 13 5.41 -9.84 15.60
N ILE A 14 5.05 -10.38 14.44
CA ILE A 14 5.78 -11.49 13.80
C ILE A 14 7.19 -11.06 13.35
N LYS A 15 7.36 -9.82 12.88
CA LYS A 15 8.65 -9.25 12.44
C LYS A 15 8.75 -7.78 12.81
N ILE A 16 9.94 -7.36 13.20
CA ILE A 16 10.28 -5.97 13.50
C ILE A 16 11.68 -5.68 12.94
N SER A 17 11.88 -4.48 12.39
CA SER A 17 13.16 -4.05 11.83
C SER A 17 14.22 -3.85 12.91
N ALA A 18 15.50 -3.96 12.54
CA ALA A 18 16.65 -3.60 13.39
C ALA A 18 16.63 -4.23 14.80
N THR A 19 16.07 -5.44 14.93
CA THR A 19 15.97 -6.17 16.20
C THR A 19 16.77 -7.46 16.10
N SER A 20 17.54 -7.78 17.14
CA SER A 20 18.34 -9.00 17.21
C SER A 20 17.45 -10.24 17.37
N GLY A 21 17.90 -11.38 16.85
CA GLY A 21 17.25 -12.68 17.07
C GLY A 21 17.23 -13.14 18.52
N LEU A 22 18.11 -12.58 19.38
CA LEU A 22 18.17 -12.89 20.82
C LEU A 22 17.07 -12.17 21.63
N THR A 23 16.50 -11.10 21.08
CA THR A 23 15.49 -10.27 21.74
C THR A 23 14.27 -10.09 20.83
N PRO A 24 13.51 -11.16 20.54
CA PRO A 24 12.36 -11.07 19.64
C PRO A 24 11.26 -10.18 20.22
N ALA A 25 10.42 -9.63 19.35
CA ALA A 25 9.23 -8.87 19.77
C ALA A 25 8.19 -9.80 20.41
N PRO A 26 7.29 -9.27 21.27
CA PRO A 26 6.20 -10.06 21.85
C PRO A 26 5.28 -10.67 20.78
N GLN A 27 5.07 -11.99 20.87
CA GLN A 27 4.29 -12.81 19.93
C GLN A 27 3.28 -13.74 20.61
N ALA A 28 2.93 -13.49 21.88
CA ALA A 28 2.03 -14.34 22.66
C ALA A 28 0.61 -14.49 22.05
N ARG A 29 0.21 -13.63 21.10
CA ARG A 29 -1.11 -13.61 20.45
C ARG A 29 -1.01 -13.85 18.94
N ASP A 30 -0.16 -14.79 18.51
CA ASP A 30 0.11 -15.10 17.10
C ASP A 30 -0.93 -16.02 16.44
N HIS A 31 -1.82 -16.65 17.20
CA HIS A 31 -2.90 -17.49 16.68
C HIS A 31 -4.05 -16.66 16.07
N LYS A 32 -3.80 -16.04 14.92
CA LYS A 32 -4.74 -15.23 14.16
C LYS A 32 -4.84 -15.73 12.73
N VAL A 33 -6.01 -15.52 12.12
CA VAL A 33 -6.22 -15.82 10.71
C VAL A 33 -5.49 -14.78 9.87
N GLU A 34 -4.69 -15.22 8.90
CA GLU A 34 -4.08 -14.33 7.91
C GLU A 34 -5.16 -13.72 7.01
N VAL A 35 -5.08 -12.41 6.77
CA VAL A 35 -6.00 -11.68 5.90
C VAL A 35 -5.31 -11.28 4.60
N ALA A 36 -6.06 -11.25 3.51
CA ALA A 36 -5.58 -10.84 2.20
C ALA A 36 -6.59 -9.91 1.53
N LYS A 37 -6.08 -9.07 0.62
CA LYS A 37 -6.87 -8.20 -0.23
C LYS A 37 -6.71 -8.66 -1.67
N LEU A 38 -7.81 -9.11 -2.28
CA LEU A 38 -7.85 -9.45 -3.69
C LEU A 38 -8.23 -8.22 -4.50
N ILE A 39 -7.43 -7.89 -5.51
CA ILE A 39 -7.72 -6.87 -6.51
C ILE A 39 -7.86 -7.61 -7.84
N ASP A 40 -9.10 -7.87 -8.24
CA ASP A 40 -9.38 -8.43 -9.56
C ASP A 40 -9.37 -7.30 -10.60
N VAL A 41 -8.35 -7.31 -11.47
CA VAL A 41 -8.18 -6.30 -12.51
C VAL A 41 -9.13 -6.50 -13.68
N SER A 42 -9.70 -7.69 -13.87
CA SER A 42 -10.63 -7.98 -14.98
C SER A 42 -11.99 -7.30 -14.81
N THR A 43 -12.35 -6.96 -13.57
CA THR A 43 -13.59 -6.28 -13.21
C THR A 43 -13.37 -4.82 -12.82
N CYS A 44 -12.11 -4.35 -12.82
CA CYS A 44 -11.78 -2.99 -12.44
C CYS A 44 -12.16 -1.99 -13.55
N ILE A 45 -12.97 -0.99 -13.21
CA ILE A 45 -13.45 0.04 -14.14
C ILE A 45 -12.69 1.38 -14.06
N GLY A 46 -11.60 1.45 -13.30
CA GLY A 46 -10.79 2.68 -13.23
C GLY A 46 -11.46 3.88 -12.52
N CYS A 47 -12.51 3.69 -11.73
CA CYS A 47 -13.29 4.79 -11.14
C CYS A 47 -12.56 5.63 -10.08
N LYS A 48 -11.37 5.22 -9.64
CA LYS A 48 -10.57 5.85 -8.57
C LYS A 48 -11.25 5.96 -7.19
N ALA A 49 -12.39 5.31 -6.97
CA ALA A 49 -13.08 5.32 -5.67
C ALA A 49 -12.19 4.77 -4.53
N CYS A 50 -11.31 3.81 -4.82
CA CYS A 50 -10.36 3.27 -3.85
C CYS A 50 -9.31 4.29 -3.40
N GLN A 51 -8.93 5.25 -4.25
CA GLN A 51 -8.03 6.35 -3.87
C GLN A 51 -8.73 7.27 -2.87
N VAL A 52 -9.93 7.72 -3.22
CA VAL A 52 -10.73 8.62 -2.38
C VAL A 52 -11.07 7.96 -1.04
N GLY A 53 -11.54 6.70 -1.05
CA GLY A 53 -11.87 5.97 0.17
C GLY A 53 -10.67 5.76 1.08
N CYS A 54 -9.48 5.49 0.51
CA CYS A 54 -8.25 5.40 1.30
C CYS A 54 -7.90 6.75 1.94
N SER A 55 -7.93 7.82 1.15
CA SER A 55 -7.61 9.17 1.61
C SER A 55 -8.58 9.63 2.71
N GLU A 56 -9.87 9.35 2.55
CA GLU A 56 -10.90 9.68 3.52
C GLU A 56 -10.69 8.95 4.85
N TRP A 57 -10.51 7.63 4.81
CA TRP A 57 -10.32 6.83 6.02
C TRP A 57 -9.06 7.19 6.80
N ASN A 58 -7.99 7.62 6.12
CA ASN A 58 -6.70 7.91 6.74
C ASN A 58 -6.43 9.41 6.94
N ASP A 59 -7.42 10.28 6.70
CA ASP A 59 -7.30 11.73 6.84
C ASP A 59 -6.09 12.33 6.09
N ILE A 60 -5.77 11.77 4.91
CA ILE A 60 -4.68 12.25 4.04
C ILE A 60 -5.26 12.90 2.78
N ARG A 61 -4.63 13.97 2.31
CA ARG A 61 -5.03 14.71 1.10
C ARG A 61 -3.80 15.06 0.28
N SER A 62 -3.72 14.50 -0.93
CA SER A 62 -2.70 14.86 -1.91
C SER A 62 -2.89 16.29 -2.41
N ASP A 63 -1.82 16.87 -2.95
CA ASP A 63 -1.90 18.20 -3.57
C ASP A 63 -2.76 18.15 -4.85
N VAL A 64 -3.57 19.20 -5.05
CA VAL A 64 -4.40 19.38 -6.24
C VAL A 64 -3.63 19.97 -7.42
N ASN A 65 -2.42 20.50 -7.19
CA ASN A 65 -1.57 21.11 -8.21
C ASN A 65 -0.86 20.08 -9.13
N ALA A 66 -1.23 18.79 -9.03
CA ALA A 66 -0.74 17.77 -9.94
C ALA A 66 -1.24 18.06 -11.36
N GLN A 67 -0.31 18.39 -12.26
CA GLN A 67 -0.62 18.71 -13.65
C GLN A 67 -1.06 17.45 -14.41
N CYS A 68 -2.06 17.61 -15.27
CA CYS A 68 -2.40 16.58 -16.25
C CYS A 68 -1.33 16.58 -17.36
N VAL A 69 -0.58 15.48 -17.48
CA VAL A 69 0.53 15.33 -18.45
C VAL A 69 0.12 14.51 -19.69
N GLY A 70 -1.18 14.38 -19.95
CA GLY A 70 -1.71 13.62 -21.09
C GLY A 70 -2.03 12.15 -20.80
N VAL A 71 -2.06 11.75 -19.53
CA VAL A 71 -2.49 10.42 -19.07
C VAL A 71 -3.55 10.53 -17.99
N TYR A 72 -4.32 9.46 -17.79
CA TYR A 72 -5.38 9.42 -16.78
C TYR A 72 -4.85 9.26 -15.34
N ASP A 73 -3.61 8.84 -15.16
CA ASP A 73 -2.94 8.69 -13.87
C ASP A 73 -2.88 10.03 -13.13
N ASN A 74 -3.57 10.13 -11.99
CA ASN A 74 -3.51 11.30 -11.11
C ASN A 74 -4.01 10.90 -9.70
N PRO A 75 -3.19 11.04 -8.63
CA PRO A 75 -1.75 11.36 -8.65
C PRO A 75 -0.93 10.40 -9.52
N VAL A 76 0.18 10.89 -10.08
CA VAL A 76 1.03 10.12 -11.02
C VAL A 76 1.76 8.97 -10.31
N ASP A 77 2.10 9.16 -9.03
CA ASP A 77 2.77 8.13 -8.25
C ASP A 77 2.32 8.14 -6.78
N LEU A 78 2.74 7.10 -6.06
CA LEU A 78 2.58 6.99 -4.62
C LEU A 78 3.39 8.07 -3.91
N ASP A 79 2.82 8.68 -2.88
CA ASP A 79 3.52 9.63 -2.03
C ASP A 79 3.06 9.49 -0.56
N ALA A 80 3.55 10.37 0.32
CA ALA A 80 3.19 10.34 1.74
C ALA A 80 1.71 10.58 2.02
N LYS A 81 0.95 11.15 1.06
CA LYS A 81 -0.47 11.50 1.12
C LYS A 81 -1.34 10.74 0.09
N ALA A 82 -0.72 9.94 -0.79
CA ALA A 82 -1.32 9.06 -1.80
C ALA A 82 -0.79 7.63 -1.63
N TRP A 83 -1.40 6.85 -0.72
CA TRP A 83 -0.94 5.48 -0.42
C TRP A 83 -1.42 4.43 -1.41
N THR A 84 -2.38 4.80 -2.25
CA THR A 84 -2.82 3.98 -3.38
C THR A 84 -3.17 4.90 -4.54
N VAL A 85 -2.81 4.45 -5.76
CA VAL A 85 -3.09 5.15 -7.01
C VAL A 85 -3.61 4.17 -8.06
N MET A 86 -4.43 4.64 -8.98
CA MET A 86 -4.81 3.87 -10.17
C MET A 86 -3.80 4.14 -11.29
N ARG A 87 -3.37 3.07 -11.96
CA ARG A 87 -2.49 3.13 -13.13
C ARG A 87 -3.24 2.65 -14.36
N PHE A 88 -3.05 3.37 -15.46
CA PHE A 88 -3.72 3.13 -16.72
C PHE A 88 -2.66 2.90 -17.81
N ASN A 89 -2.64 1.70 -18.40
CA ASN A 89 -1.73 1.35 -19.48
C ASN A 89 -2.54 0.94 -20.71
N GLU A 90 -2.35 1.64 -21.82
CA GLU A 90 -2.93 1.28 -23.12
C GLU A 90 -1.93 0.40 -23.87
N VAL A 91 -2.36 -0.77 -24.32
CA VAL A 91 -1.54 -1.71 -25.08
C VAL A 91 -2.31 -2.23 -26.29
N GLU A 92 -1.60 -2.50 -27.37
CA GLU A 92 -2.15 -3.22 -28.52
C GLU A 92 -1.72 -4.68 -28.42
N GLU A 93 -2.67 -5.56 -28.15
CA GLU A 93 -2.45 -7.01 -28.11
C GLU A 93 -3.48 -7.73 -29.00
N ASN A 94 -3.04 -8.73 -29.75
CA ASN A 94 -3.90 -9.52 -30.64
C ASN A 94 -4.75 -8.65 -31.59
N ASP A 95 -4.13 -7.63 -32.20
CA ASP A 95 -4.77 -6.66 -33.12
C ASP A 95 -5.96 -5.91 -32.51
N ARG A 96 -5.97 -5.74 -31.17
CA ARG A 96 -7.00 -5.00 -30.44
C ARG A 96 -6.37 -4.07 -29.40
N LEU A 97 -7.01 -2.93 -29.18
CA LEU A 97 -6.66 -2.02 -28.09
C LEU A 97 -7.18 -2.60 -26.77
N GLU A 98 -6.29 -2.84 -25.82
CA GLU A 98 -6.61 -3.19 -24.45
C GLU A 98 -6.21 -2.05 -23.51
N TRP A 99 -7.09 -1.76 -22.55
CA TRP A 99 -6.83 -0.80 -21.50
C TRP A 99 -6.63 -1.50 -20.17
N LEU A 100 -5.37 -1.68 -19.79
CA LEU A 100 -4.98 -2.38 -18.57
C LEU A 100 -5.02 -1.42 -17.40
N ILE A 101 -5.96 -1.66 -16.49
CA ILE A 101 -6.23 -0.80 -15.34
C ILE A 101 -5.88 -1.54 -14.06
N ARG A 102 -5.00 -0.96 -13.23
CA ARG A 102 -4.54 -1.59 -11.99
C ARG A 102 -4.51 -0.63 -10.82
N LYS A 103 -5.04 -1.07 -9.68
CA LYS A 103 -4.81 -0.42 -8.38
C LYS A 103 -3.38 -0.74 -7.90
N ASP A 104 -2.62 0.30 -7.59
CA ASP A 104 -1.26 0.20 -7.07
C ASP A 104 -1.18 0.65 -5.61
N GLY A 105 -0.28 0.03 -4.84
CA GLY A 105 -0.11 0.23 -3.40
C GLY A 105 0.76 -0.86 -2.77
N CYS A 106 0.87 -0.86 -1.44
CA CYS A 106 1.66 -1.88 -0.74
C CYS A 106 1.12 -3.30 -0.96
N MET A 107 2.03 -4.25 -1.25
CA MET A 107 1.69 -5.67 -1.44
C MET A 107 1.74 -6.52 -0.16
N HIS A 108 2.10 -5.93 0.98
CA HIS A 108 2.15 -6.59 2.29
C HIS A 108 2.86 -7.96 2.28
N TRP A 109 4.04 -8.02 1.66
CA TRP A 109 4.77 -9.28 1.52
C TRP A 109 5.15 -9.91 2.85
N ARG A 110 4.91 -11.21 2.98
CA ARG A 110 5.32 -12.07 4.11
C ARG A 110 6.81 -11.97 4.46
N ARG A 111 7.67 -11.60 3.49
CA ARG A 111 9.09 -11.28 3.69
C ARG A 111 9.42 -9.92 3.07
N THR A 112 9.02 -8.85 3.74
CA THR A 112 9.41 -7.51 3.29
C THR A 112 10.89 -7.22 3.56
N TRP A 113 11.56 -6.70 2.53
CA TRP A 113 12.94 -6.22 2.57
C TRP A 113 13.08 -4.94 3.40
N LEU A 114 11.98 -4.21 3.62
CA LEU A 114 11.93 -3.03 4.48
C LEU A 114 12.40 -3.33 5.92
N PHE A 115 12.10 -4.52 6.45
CA PHE A 115 12.58 -4.94 7.78
C PHE A 115 14.08 -5.22 7.84
N LYS A 116 14.75 -5.31 6.69
CA LYS A 116 16.19 -5.61 6.56
C LYS A 116 17.07 -4.38 6.28
N GLY A 117 16.50 -3.17 6.25
CA GLY A 117 17.29 -1.92 6.30
C GLY A 117 17.62 -1.26 4.96
N LEU A 118 16.66 -1.09 4.05
CA LEU A 118 16.79 -0.16 2.93
C LEU A 118 15.63 0.84 2.92
N SER A 119 15.98 2.11 2.73
CA SER A 119 15.13 3.28 2.78
C SER A 119 13.94 3.25 1.82
N GLY A 120 12.79 3.74 2.26
CA GLY A 120 11.82 4.37 1.37
C GLY A 120 10.65 3.51 0.88
N THR A 121 9.79 3.05 1.79
CA THR A 121 8.31 3.09 1.67
C THR A 121 7.76 2.43 2.92
N ARG A 122 7.22 3.23 3.85
CA ARG A 122 6.46 2.68 4.97
C ARG A 122 5.17 2.11 4.39
N CYS A 123 5.11 0.80 4.18
CA CYS A 123 3.84 0.11 4.08
C CYS A 123 3.11 0.33 5.41
N ASN A 124 2.09 1.18 5.41
CA ASN A 124 1.23 1.33 6.57
C ASN A 124 0.34 0.08 6.68
N HIS A 125 -0.06 -0.30 7.90
CA HIS A 125 -0.94 -1.46 8.14
C HIS A 125 -2.39 -1.21 7.70
N SER A 126 -2.68 -0.07 7.07
CA SER A 126 -4.02 0.20 6.53
C SER A 126 -4.28 -0.67 5.31
N ILE A 127 -5.55 -1.06 5.15
CA ILE A 127 -6.00 -1.94 4.06
C ILE A 127 -6.05 -1.22 2.69
N CYS A 128 -5.56 0.02 2.63
CA CYS A 128 -5.15 0.67 1.39
C CYS A 128 -4.04 -0.15 0.71
#